data_AF-A0A059CW51-F1
#
_entry.id   AF-A0A059CW51-F1
#
_cell.length_a   1.000
_cell.length_b   1.000
_cell.length_c   1.000
_cell.angle_alpha   90.00
_cell.angle_beta   90.00
_cell.angle_gamma   90.00
#
_symmetry.space_group_name_H-M   'P 1'
#
loop_
_entity.id
_entity.type
_entity.pdbx_description
1 polymer ?
#
loop_
_entity_poly.entity_id
_entity_poly.type
_entity_poly.pdbx_seq_one_letter_code
_entity_poly.pdbx_strand_id
1 'polypeptide(L)' 'VSEKKAKAWCASKGNISYFETSAKEGFNVEAAFQCIAKNALKNEPEEELYLPDTIDVAGGQQQRSSGCEC' A
#
# COMPACT_ATOMS: atom_id res chain seq x y z
N VAL A 1 -0.28 -12.38 -28.69
CA VAL A 1 -1.54 -12.00 -28.01
C VAL A 1 -2.09 -10.77 -28.71
N SER A 2 -3.38 -10.71 -29.03
CA SER A 2 -3.97 -9.51 -29.65
C SER A 2 -4.44 -8.52 -28.59
N GLU A 3 -4.35 -7.23 -28.91
CA GLU A 3 -4.80 -6.12 -28.06
C GLU A 3 -6.24 -6.33 -27.58
N LYS A 4 -7.14 -6.69 -28.50
CA LYS A 4 -8.57 -6.95 -28.21
C LYS A 4 -8.77 -8.05 -27.16
N LYS A 5 -7.97 -9.13 -27.21
CA LYS A 5 -8.05 -10.23 -26.25
C LYS A 5 -7.53 -9.81 -24.87
N ALA A 6 -6.44 -9.04 -24.84
CA ALA A 6 -5.88 -8.52 -23.60
C ALA A 6 -6.84 -7.54 -22.92
N LYS A 7 -7.38 -6.57 -23.66
CA LYS A 7 -8.37 -5.60 -23.15
C LYS A 7 -9.64 -6.28 -22.63
N ALA A 8 -10.17 -7.27 -23.35
CA ALA A 8 -11.35 -8.02 -22.91
C ALA A 8 -11.08 -8.77 -21.59
N TRP A 9 -9.91 -9.39 -21.47
CA TRP A 9 -9.53 -10.08 -20.24
C TRP A 9 -9.37 -9.10 -19.07
N CYS A 10 -8.69 -7.97 -19.28
CA CYS A 10 -8.54 -6.90 -18.30
C CYS A 10 -9.91 -6.37 -17.80
N ALA A 11 -10.84 -6.12 -18.71
CA ALA A 11 -12.21 -5.73 -18.38
C ALA A 11 -12.91 -6.79 -17.51
N SER A 12 -12.75 -8.08 -17.85
CA SER A 12 -13.37 -9.19 -17.10
C SER A 12 -12.81 -9.43 -15.70
N LYS A 13 -11.61 -8.92 -15.39
CA LYS A 13 -10.91 -9.15 -14.13
C LYS A 13 -11.02 -7.98 -13.14
N GLY A 14 -12.12 -7.24 -13.20
CA GLY A 14 -12.31 -6.05 -12.36
C GLY A 14 -11.79 -4.78 -13.01
N ASN A 15 -11.86 -4.69 -14.33
CA ASN A 15 -11.49 -3.50 -15.08
C ASN A 15 -10.02 -3.06 -14.86
N ILE A 16 -9.10 -4.04 -14.90
CA ILE A 16 -7.66 -3.81 -14.73
C ILE A 16 -7.16 -2.89 -15.85
N SER A 17 -6.35 -1.89 -15.53
CA SER A 17 -5.76 -1.00 -16.53
C SER A 17 -4.80 -1.78 -17.46
N TYR A 18 -4.96 -1.58 -18.77
CA TYR A 18 -4.14 -2.22 -19.80
C TYR A 18 -3.21 -1.19 -20.45
N PHE A 19 -1.94 -1.57 -20.61
CA PHE A 19 -0.91 -0.74 -21.25
C PHE A 19 -0.14 -1.58 -22.27
N GLU A 20 0.07 -1.04 -23.47
CA GLU A 20 1.02 -1.58 -24.44
C GLU A 20 2.38 -0.92 -24.19
N THR A 21 3.39 -1.73 -23.87
CA THR A 21 4.73 -1.27 -23.53
C THR A 21 5.79 -1.93 -24.40
N SER A 22 6.88 -1.21 -24.68
CA SER A 22 8.06 -1.75 -25.36
C SER A 22 9.26 -1.54 -24.45
N ALA A 23 9.74 -2.60 -23.81
CA ALA A 23 10.92 -2.52 -22.95
C ALA A 23 12.18 -2.14 -23.73
N LYS A 24 12.26 -2.54 -25.01
CA LYS A 24 13.37 -2.19 -25.91
C LYS A 24 13.42 -0.70 -26.21
N GLU A 25 12.26 -0.09 -26.43
CA GLU A 25 12.15 1.31 -26.88
C GLU A 25 11.81 2.26 -25.72
N GLY A 26 11.62 1.74 -24.51
CA GLY A 26 11.17 2.53 -23.36
C GLY A 26 9.73 3.06 -23.51
N PHE A 27 8.94 2.52 -24.44
CA PHE A 27 7.58 3.00 -24.70
C PHE A 27 6.62 2.60 -23.59
N ASN A 28 5.88 3.57 -23.04
CA ASN A 28 4.83 3.40 -22.03
C ASN A 28 5.23 2.66 -20.73
N VAL A 29 6.51 2.37 -20.51
CA VAL A 29 6.99 1.69 -19.30
C VAL A 29 6.73 2.57 -18.08
N GLU A 30 7.17 3.83 -18.12
CA GLU A 30 7.01 4.78 -17.02
C GLU A 30 5.53 5.01 -16.66
N ALA A 31 4.68 5.24 -17.67
CA ALA A 31 3.25 5.47 -17.45
C ALA A 31 2.55 4.26 -16.82
N ALA A 32 2.93 3.03 -17.23
CA ALA A 32 2.41 1.80 -16.65
C ALA A 32 2.81 1.67 -15.17
N PHE A 33 4.08 1.92 -14.85
CA PHE A 33 4.58 1.86 -13.47
C PHE A 33 3.94 2.92 -12.57
N GLN A 34 3.78 4.16 -13.05
CA GLN A 34 3.08 5.21 -12.31
C GLN A 34 1.62 4.85 -12.02
N CYS A 35 0.93 4.21 -12.97
CA CYS A 35 -0.44 3.76 -12.76
C CYS A 35 -0.51 2.70 -11.66
N ILE A 36 0.42 1.74 -11.66
CA ILE A 36 0.50 0.71 -10.62
C ILE A 36 0.78 1.33 -9.25
N ALA A 37 1.74 2.24 -9.16
CA ALA A 37 2.06 2.94 -7.91
C ALA A 37 0.87 3.72 -7.35
N LYS A 38 0.16 4.48 -8.20
CA LYS A 38 -1.05 5.22 -7.81
C LYS A 38 -2.18 4.29 -7.35
N ASN A 39 -2.33 3.13 -7.98
CA ASN A 39 -3.34 2.16 -7.60
C ASN A 39 -2.97 1.44 -6.29
N ALA A 40 -1.69 1.18 -6.04
CA ALA A 40 -1.21 0.60 -4.79
C ALA A 40 -1.53 1.54 -3.61
N LEU A 41 -1.15 2.82 -3.72
CA LEU A 41 -1.43 3.82 -2.67
C LEU A 41 -2.91 3.99 -2.35
N LYS A 42 -3.81 3.75 -3.31
CA LYS A 42 -5.26 3.81 -3.10
C LYS A 42 -5.84 2.55 -2.45
N ASN A 43 -5.18 1.42 -2.63
CA ASN A 43 -5.63 0.12 -2.15
C ASN A 43 -4.93 -0.29 -0.85
N GLU A 44 -3.93 0.45 -0.39
CA GLU A 44 -3.39 0.29 0.96
C GLU A 44 -4.51 0.61 1.96
N PRO A 45 -4.87 -0.34 2.86
CA PRO A 45 -5.69 0.01 4.00
C PRO A 45 -4.92 1.06 4.80
N GLU A 46 -5.63 2.06 5.31
CA GLU A 46 -5.05 3.02 6.25
C GLU A 46 -4.62 2.20 7.48
N GLU A 47 -3.36 1.77 7.50
CA GLU A 47 -2.76 1.21 8.72
C GLU A 47 -2.72 2.36 9.71
N GLU A 48 -3.70 2.38 10.62
CA GLU A 48 -3.61 3.19 11.83
C GLU A 48 -2.31 2.77 12.52
N LEU A 49 -1.26 3.57 12.32
CA LEU A 49 -0.01 3.46 13.04
C LEU A 49 -0.36 3.61 14.52
N TYR A 50 -0.44 2.48 15.22
CA TYR A 50 -0.66 2.48 16.66
C TYR A 50 0.56 3.13 17.32
N LEU A 51 0.40 4.41 17.65
CA LEU A 51 1.35 5.18 18.43
C LEU A 51 0.96 4.98 19.90
N PRO A 52 1.67 4.13 20.66
CA PRO A 52 1.44 4.01 22.09
C PRO A 52 1.75 5.34 22.78
N ASP A 53 1.03 5.64 23.87
CA ASP A 53 1.29 6.82 24.69
C ASP A 53 2.76 6.87 25.13
N THR A 54 3.38 8.04 24.97
CA THR A 54 4.77 8.25 25.39
C THR A 54 4.85 8.29 26.91
N ILE A 55 5.68 7.43 27.50
CA ILE A 55 6.01 7.49 28.94
C ILE A 55 7.09 8.54 29.12
N ASP A 56 6.82 9.57 29.92
CA ASP A 56 7.83 10.56 30.34
C ASP A 56 8.75 9.94 31.42
N VAL A 57 10.00 9.65 31.04
CA VAL A 57 11.02 9.06 31.92
C VAL A 57 11.71 10.13 32.80
N ALA A 58 11.54 11.42 32.51
CA ALA A 58 12.17 12.51 33.27
C ALA A 58 11.36 12.94 34.51
N GLY A 59 10.08 12.55 34.59
CA GLY A 59 9.18 12.85 35.71
C GLY A 59 9.15 11.76 36.78
N GLY A 60 10.18 11.68 37.62
CA GLY A 60 10.17 10.79 38.78
C GLY A 60 9.13 11.18 39.85
N GLN A 61 8.27 10.21 40.20
CA GLN A 61 7.62 9.92 41.51
C GLN A 61 6.07 9.89 41.57
N GLN A 62 5.59 8.70 42.03
CA GLN A 62 4.30 8.34 42.67
C GLN A 62 3.10 8.09 41.72
N GLN A 63 2.55 6.86 41.59
CA GLN A 63 1.99 6.03 42.66
C GLN A 63 2.28 4.52 42.52
N ARG A 64 2.37 3.88 43.69
CA ARG A 64 2.46 2.43 43.90
C ARG A 64 1.07 1.78 43.90
N SER A 65 1.08 0.44 43.73
CA SER A 65 0.00 -0.57 43.88
C SER A 65 -0.76 -0.84 42.59
N SER A 66 -1.01 -2.07 42.13
CA SER A 66 -0.85 -3.41 42.69
C SER A 66 -0.87 -4.37 41.50
N GLY A 67 0.06 -5.32 41.41
CA GLY A 67 0.06 -6.27 40.30
C GLY A 67 1.22 -7.26 40.37
N CYS A 68 1.26 -8.06 41.43
CA CYS A 68 2.05 -9.27 41.47
C CYS A 68 1.20 -10.35 42.14
N GLU A 69 0.51 -11.15 41.34
CA GLU A 69 0.09 -12.49 41.72
C GLU A 69 0.72 -13.44 40.71
N CYS A 70 1.61 -14.27 41.25
CA CYS A 70 2.24 -15.43 40.66
C CYS A 70 1.24 -16.57 40.43
#